data_AF-A0A918IPW4-F1
#
_entry.id   AF-A0A918IPW4-F1
#
_cell.length_a   1.000
_cell.length_b   1.000
_cell.length_c   1.000
_cell.angle_alpha   90.00
_cell.angle_beta   90.00
_cell.angle_gamma   90.00
#
_symmetry.space_group_name_H-M   'P 1'
#
loop_
_entity.id
_entity.type
_entity.pdbx_description
1 polymer ?
#
loop_
_entity_poly.entity_id
_entity_poly.type
_entity_poly.pdbx_seq_one_letter_code
_entity_poly.pdbx_strand_id
1 'polypeptide(L)'
;MSYDRNSVPASSPGLRLLPWEADTGKPCFLSINGAPGALARIADEIEADQLRDGAEVRKGAQAVLDDRKAGYAARCGQPRTALAM
;
A
#
# COMPACT_ATOMS: atom_id res chain seq x y z
N MET A 1 20.94 -6.18 3.47
CA MET A 1 19.96 -6.99 4.23
C MET A 1 18.62 -6.84 3.54
N SER A 2 18.20 -7.86 2.79
CA SER A 2 16.91 -7.91 2.09
C SER A 2 15.83 -8.29 3.10
N TYR A 3 14.92 -7.37 3.39
CA TYR A 3 13.74 -7.66 4.19
C TYR A 3 12.81 -8.50 3.30
N ASP A 4 12.50 -9.73 3.71
CA ASP A 4 11.47 -10.52 3.05
C ASP A 4 10.10 -9.96 3.44
N ARG A 5 9.48 -9.22 2.51
CA ARG A 5 8.15 -8.61 2.70
C ARG A 5 7.07 -9.65 3.02
N ASN A 6 7.27 -10.91 2.65
CA ASN A 6 6.33 -12.00 2.93
C ASN A 6 6.54 -12.64 4.29
N SER A 7 7.65 -12.36 4.97
CA SER A 7 7.86 -12.78 6.35
C SER A 7 7.07 -11.85 7.28
N VAL A 8 5.86 -12.26 7.66
CA VAL A 8 5.07 -11.55 8.69
C VAL A 8 5.87 -11.57 9.99
N PRO A 9 6.35 -10.42 10.50
CA PRO A 9 7.04 -10.41 11.77
C PRO A 9 6.10 -10.92 12.86
N ALA A 10 6.61 -11.80 13.72
CA ALA A 10 5.84 -12.27 14.88
C ALA A 10 5.26 -11.05 15.62
N SER A 11 3.97 -11.13 15.99
CA SER A 11 3.30 -10.07 16.74
C SER A 11 4.11 -9.77 17.99
N SER A 12 4.79 -8.62 17.98
CA SER A 12 5.48 -8.12 19.15
C SER A 12 4.38 -7.60 20.09
N PRO A 13 4.23 -8.15 21.31
CA PRO A 13 3.15 -7.75 22.21
C PRO A 13 3.16 -6.24 22.39
N GLY A 14 2.04 -5.59 22.08
CA GLY A 14 1.92 -4.14 22.21
C GLY A 14 2.36 -3.33 20.99
N LEU A 15 2.71 -3.94 19.84
CA LEU A 15 2.99 -3.23 18.58
C LEU A 15 2.10 -3.72 17.43
N ARG A 16 1.45 -2.77 16.71
CA ARG A 16 0.76 -2.96 15.42
C ARG A 16 1.71 -2.65 14.28
N LEU A 17 1.85 -3.56 13.33
CA LEU A 17 2.45 -3.25 12.04
C LEU A 17 1.47 -2.40 11.22
N LEU A 18 1.93 -1.28 10.67
CA LEU A 18 1.16 -0.44 9.76
C LEU A 18 1.24 -0.99 8.32
N PRO A 19 0.22 -0.74 7.47
CA PRO A 19 0.20 -1.25 6.10
C PRO A 19 1.17 -0.52 5.14
N TRP A 20 1.98 0.40 5.66
CA TRP A 20 3.04 1.10 4.93
C TRP A 20 4.40 0.97 5.61
N GLU A 21 5.45 1.18 4.82
CA GLU A 21 6.83 1.22 5.28
C GLU A 21 7.19 2.64 5.75
N ALA A 22 8.23 2.75 6.57
CA ALA A 22 8.88 4.03 6.84
C ALA A 22 9.61 4.54 5.58
N ASP A 23 9.99 5.81 5.58
CA ASP A 23 10.82 6.44 4.55
C ASP A 23 12.12 5.67 4.23
N THR A 24 12.66 4.96 5.22
CA THR A 24 13.84 4.08 5.10
C THR A 24 13.56 2.73 4.43
N GLY A 25 12.32 2.45 4.03
CA GLY A 25 11.90 1.16 3.47
C GLY A 25 11.81 0.03 4.53
N LYS A 26 11.78 0.39 5.81
CA LYS A 26 11.65 -0.57 6.92
C LYS A 26 10.18 -0.69 7.36
N PRO A 27 9.74 -1.84 7.90
CA PRO A 27 8.40 -1.98 8.47
C PRO A 27 8.12 -0.90 9.54
N CYS A 28 6.93 -0.29 9.48
CA CYS A 28 6.53 0.76 10.41
C CYS A 28 5.63 0.18 11.51
N PHE A 29 6.00 0.41 12.77
CA PHE A 29 5.26 -0.12 13.93
C PHE A 29 4.67 1.02 14.77
N LEU A 30 3.43 0.83 15.19
CA LEU A 30 2.72 1.70 16.13
C LEU A 30 2.54 0.97 17.46
N SER A 31 2.86 1.63 18.58
CA SER A 31 2.54 1.10 19.91
C SER A 31 1.02 1.09 20.14
N ILE A 32 0.50 -0.06 20.54
CA ILE A 32 -0.90 -0.28 20.93
C ILE A 32 -1.05 -0.52 22.44
N ASN A 33 0.01 -0.29 23.22
CA ASN A 33 -0.07 -0.38 24.68
C ASN A 33 -0.90 0.79 25.23
N GLY A 34 -2.08 0.48 25.77
CA GLY A 34 -3.00 1.46 26.37
C GLY A 34 -4.21 1.79 25.47
N ALA A 35 -4.94 2.85 25.82
CA ALA A 35 -6.07 3.31 25.02
C ALA A 35 -5.58 3.86 23.65
N PRO A 36 -6.38 3.77 22.57
CA PRO A 36 -6.01 4.31 21.27
C PRO A 36 -5.76 5.82 21.37
N GLY A 37 -4.47 6.19 21.31
CA GLY A 37 -4.02 7.57 21.32
C GLY A 37 -4.26 8.26 19.98
N ALA A 38 -3.92 9.56 19.90
CA ALA A 38 -4.08 10.35 18.69
C ALA A 38 -3.39 9.72 17.46
N LEU A 39 -2.21 9.11 17.65
CA LEU A 39 -1.47 8.45 16.56
C LEU A 39 -2.19 7.23 15.98
N ALA A 40 -2.93 6.47 16.81
CA ALA A 40 -3.71 5.35 16.31
C ALA A 40 -4.85 5.82 15.40
N ARG A 41 -5.54 6.90 15.78
CA ARG A 41 -6.59 7.50 14.94
C ARG A 41 -6.05 8.03 13.63
N ILE A 42 -4.91 8.72 13.66
CA ILE A 42 -4.24 9.21 12.45
C ILE A 42 -3.84 8.04 11.54
N ALA A 43 -3.32 6.95 12.11
CA ALA A 43 -2.99 5.76 11.31
C ALA A 43 -4.24 5.17 10.65
N ASP A 44 -5.37 5.09 11.37
CA ASP A 44 -6.62 4.58 10.82
C ASP A 44 -7.20 5.51 9.73
N GLU A 45 -7.08 6.83 9.89
CA GLU A 45 -7.47 7.82 8.88
C GLU A 45 -6.62 7.69 7.61
N ILE A 46 -5.30 7.57 7.73
CA ILE A 46 -4.40 7.35 6.60
C ILE A 46 -4.70 6.02 5.90
N GLU A 47 -4.98 4.96 6.67
CA GLU A 47 -5.38 3.66 6.12
C GLU A 47 -6.69 3.77 5.31
N ALA A 48 -7.67 4.52 5.84
CA ALA A 48 -8.94 4.76 5.15
C ALA A 48 -8.75 5.56 3.84
N ASP A 49 -7.88 6.57 3.85
CA ASP A 49 -7.56 7.36 2.66
C ASP A 49 -6.82 6.52 1.61
N GLN A 50 -5.82 5.71 2.00
CA GLN A 50 -5.13 4.80 1.09
C GLN A 50 -6.08 3.77 0.45
N LEU A 51 -7.06 3.26 1.21
CA LEU A 51 -8.07 2.34 0.67
C LEU A 51 -9.00 3.04 -0.33
N ARG A 52 -9.37 4.31 -0.07
CA ARG A 52 -10.19 5.11 -0.99
C ARG A 52 -9.43 5.37 -2.30
N ASP A 53 -8.19 5.79 -2.20
CA ASP A 53 -7.34 6.04 -3.36
C ASP A 53 -7.10 4.75 -4.16
N GLY A 54 -6.84 3.64 -3.46
CA GLY A 54 -6.72 2.32 -4.05
C GLY A 54 -7.98 1.86 -4.79
N ALA A 55 -9.16 2.19 -4.28
CA ALA A 55 -10.43 1.89 -4.94
C ALA A 55 -10.60 2.67 -6.25
N GLU A 56 -10.22 3.94 -6.29
CA GLU A 56 -10.25 4.76 -7.51
C GLU A 56 -9.25 4.26 -8.56
N VAL A 57 -8.02 3.93 -8.14
CA VAL A 57 -7.01 3.31 -9.03
C VAL A 57 -7.53 1.99 -9.61
N ARG A 58 -8.12 1.14 -8.77
CA ARG A 58 -8.71 -0.13 -9.21
C ARG A 58 -9.84 0.07 -10.22
N LYS A 59 -10.71 1.05 -10.00
CA LYS A 59 -11.79 1.40 -10.94
C LYS A 59 -11.24 1.87 -12.28
N GLY A 60 -10.20 2.70 -12.27
CA GLY A 60 -9.49 3.12 -13.49
C GLY A 60 -8.87 1.94 -14.23
N ALA A 61 -8.20 1.03 -13.51
CA ALA A 61 -7.64 -0.18 -14.10
C ALA A 61 -8.73 -1.07 -14.73
N GLN A 62 -9.87 -1.25 -14.06
CA GLN A 62 -10.99 -2.02 -14.62
C GLN A 62 -11.51 -1.38 -15.92
N ALA A 63 -11.69 -0.06 -15.96
CA ALA A 63 -12.12 0.64 -17.16
C ALA A 63 -11.15 0.45 -18.34
N VAL A 64 -9.83 0.42 -18.07
CA VAL A 64 -8.81 0.14 -19.08
C VAL A 64 -8.90 -1.30 -19.60
N LEU A 65 -9.13 -2.27 -18.71
CA LEU A 65 -9.29 -3.67 -19.07
C LEU A 65 -10.56 -3.91 -19.92
N ASP A 66 -11.63 -3.18 -19.62
CA ASP A 66 -12.92 -3.28 -20.31
C ASP A 66 -12.92 -2.57 -21.68
N ASP A 67 -12.04 -1.60 -21.89
CA ASP A 67 -11.89 -0.94 -23.18
C ASP A 67 -11.22 -1.87 -24.21
N ARG A 68 -12.03 -2.38 -25.16
CA ARG A 68 -11.57 -3.22 -26.26
C ARG A 68 -10.54 -2.53 -27.16
N LYS A 69 -10.57 -1.18 -27.24
CA LYS A 69 -9.60 -0.38 -28.00
C LYS A 69 -8.31 -0.12 -27.21
N ALA A 70 -8.32 -0.26 -25.89
CA ALA A 70 -7.08 -0.29 -25.13
C ALA A 70 -6.23 -1.45 -25.68
N GLY A 71 -5.06 -1.13 -26.24
CA GLY A 71 -4.23 -2.13 -26.90
C GLY A 71 -3.80 -3.26 -25.97
N TYR A 72 -3.19 -4.32 -26.51
CA TYR A 72 -2.65 -5.45 -25.72
C TYR A 72 -1.71 -5.00 -24.58
N ALA A 73 -0.99 -3.88 -24.74
CA ALA A 73 -0.10 -3.31 -23.74
C ALA A 73 -0.83 -2.76 -22.50
N ALA A 74 -2.05 -2.25 -22.66
CA ALA A 74 -2.87 -1.75 -21.56
C ALA A 74 -3.63 -2.88 -20.83
N ARG A 75 -3.89 -3.99 -21.54
CA ARG A 75 -4.50 -5.21 -20.98
C ARG A 75 -3.51 -6.10 -20.22
N CYS A 76 -2.26 -6.15 -20.65
CA CYS A 76 -1.18 -6.85 -19.96
C CYS A 76 -0.29 -5.79 -19.32
N GLY A 77 -0.59 -5.44 -18.06
CA GLY A 77 0.04 -4.38 -17.26
C GLY A 77 1.42 -3.94 -17.74
N GLN A 78 1.51 -2.68 -18.17
CA GLN A 78 2.73 -2.12 -18.72
C GLN A 78 3.91 -2.25 -17.73
N PRO A 79 5.06 -2.82 -18.15
CA PRO A 79 6.32 -2.49 -17.50
C PRO A 79 6.57 -1.01 -17.75
N ARG A 80 6.83 -0.26 -16.68
CA ARG A 80 7.18 1.16 -16.71
C ARG A 80 8.27 1.40 -17.77
N THR A 81 7.93 1.97 -18.91
CA THR A 81 8.93 2.55 -19.81
C THR A 81 9.52 3.76 -19.09
N ALA A 82 10.78 3.63 -18.67
CA ALA A 82 11.61 4.76 -18.29
C ALA A 82 11.63 5.74 -19.46
N LEU A 83 11.24 6.98 -19.20
CA LEU A 83 11.56 8.12 -20.05
C LEU A 83 13.09 8.25 -20.01
N ALA A 84 13.77 7.90 -21.10
CA ALA A 84 15.17 8.29 -21.31
C ALA A 84 15.17 9.68 -21.95
N MET A 85 15.93 10.59 -21.35
CA MET A 85 16.33 11.89 -21.91
C MET A 85 17.17 11.72 -23.18
#